data_AF-A0A923CXN2-F1
#
_entry.id   AF-A0A923CXN2-F1
#
_cell.length_a   1.000
_cell.length_b   1.000
_cell.length_c   1.000
_cell.angle_alpha   90.00
_cell.angle_beta   90.00
_cell.angle_gamma   90.00
#
_symmetry.space_group_name_H-M   'P 1'
#
loop_
_entity.id
_entity.type
_entity.pdbx_description
1 polymer ?
#
loop_
_entity_poly.entity_id
_entity_poly.type
_entity_poly.pdbx_seq_one_letter_code
_entity_poly.pdbx_strand_id
1 'polypeptide(L)'
;IVVFDRAGRYKTTYGEAGEGPLQIWEPLGVAVAPDGRSFVLDKTKYKIVEFDANKQPVRSITFEEYPLSVRIADDSLFVTTESGVLIGDLEGNLQTGYVERGKEPGQFDRPGGVAIGEDGTLYVADSLNYRVQAIGTDGKPKWQYGKPVDPSKLKDMTAETGQLFGLPANIAIDDNGFLYVVDGLNSEIVVLDSSDGSFVERIGDVGHDDGKFYYPDGIDYASGRLVIADKYNDRVEVFSIPITIQVRGWAPYAPWALLALPPLLLLLLLRRKPRYVMTPAFLERLAVDPDREAMAAAIARVVGTEELAKTGAAIEGADLKWQVRDVADGDVAVAAESYALEPGEAAALLVGAGLRGRRVLLTSSEETDRAAADLGLTVLTYDELAERLREAKEADAAKQAAKAAEGPSEPQAPEQGGPDE
;
A
#
# COMPACT_ATOMS: atom_id res chain seq x y z
N ILE A 1 33.59 12.63 -19.45
CA ILE A 1 32.13 12.57 -19.62
C ILE A 1 31.79 11.32 -20.39
N VAL A 2 30.79 10.56 -19.96
CA VAL A 2 30.37 9.31 -20.60
C VAL A 2 28.99 9.52 -21.23
N VAL A 3 28.79 9.02 -22.45
CA VAL A 3 27.53 9.10 -23.20
C VAL A 3 26.96 7.72 -23.37
N PHE A 4 25.68 7.56 -23.03
CA PHE A 4 24.91 6.34 -23.22
C PHE A 4 23.79 6.58 -24.23
N ASP A 5 23.29 5.51 -24.85
CA ASP A 5 22.06 5.57 -25.65
C ASP A 5 20.81 5.41 -24.76
N ARG A 6 19.62 5.50 -25.37
CA ARG A 6 18.34 5.36 -24.67
C ARG A 6 18.09 3.96 -24.07
N ALA A 7 18.91 2.97 -24.40
CA ALA A 7 18.89 1.62 -23.86
C ALA A 7 19.98 1.42 -22.79
N GLY A 8 20.69 2.48 -22.40
CA GLY A 8 21.77 2.43 -21.40
C GLY A 8 23.10 1.88 -21.94
N ARG A 9 23.25 1.68 -23.26
CA ARG A 9 24.50 1.18 -23.84
C ARG A 9 25.49 2.31 -23.99
N TYR A 10 26.74 2.06 -23.61
CA TYR A 10 27.85 3.00 -23.82
C TYR A 10 27.98 3.37 -25.30
N LYS A 11 28.09 4.68 -25.59
CA LYS A 11 28.35 5.20 -26.94
C LYS A 11 29.76 5.75 -27.07
N THR A 12 30.14 6.66 -26.19
CA THR A 12 31.44 7.35 -26.25
C THR A 12 31.79 7.98 -24.91
N THR A 13 33.05 8.37 -24.77
CA THR A 13 33.56 9.20 -23.69
C THR A 13 34.35 10.36 -24.31
N TYR A 14 34.26 11.53 -23.69
CA TYR A 14 35.00 12.72 -24.11
C TYR A 14 35.43 13.55 -22.90
N GLY A 15 36.32 14.52 -23.16
CA GLY A 15 37.03 15.30 -22.15
C GLY A 15 38.40 14.72 -21.82
N GLU A 16 39.37 15.59 -21.54
CA GLU A 16 40.74 15.22 -21.17
C GLU A 16 40.98 15.52 -19.69
N ALA A 17 41.59 14.58 -18.97
CA ALA A 17 41.89 14.76 -17.56
C ALA A 17 43.04 15.75 -17.36
N GLY A 18 42.85 16.75 -16.49
CA GLY A 18 43.92 17.69 -16.13
C GLY A 18 43.41 19.06 -15.67
N GLU A 19 44.35 19.94 -15.35
CA GLU A 19 44.05 21.27 -14.78
C GLU A 19 44.07 22.41 -15.82
N GLY A 20 44.45 22.12 -17.07
CA GLY A 20 44.47 23.10 -18.16
C GLY A 20 43.10 23.72 -18.42
N PRO A 21 43.01 24.86 -19.13
CA PRO A 21 41.76 25.62 -19.29
C PRO A 21 40.62 24.78 -19.87
N LEU A 22 40.93 23.89 -20.82
CA LEU A 22 39.97 23.01 -21.50
C LEU A 22 39.95 21.56 -20.97
N GLN A 23 40.81 21.24 -20.00
CA GLN A 23 40.85 19.94 -19.35
C GLN A 23 39.87 19.91 -18.17
N ILE A 24 39.51 18.71 -17.73
CA ILE A 24 38.56 18.47 -16.64
C ILE A 24 39.26 17.63 -15.56
N TRP A 25 39.20 18.05 -14.31
CA TRP A 25 39.79 17.29 -13.20
C TRP A 25 38.72 16.66 -12.29
N GLU A 26 37.79 17.46 -11.77
CA GLU A 26 36.73 16.99 -10.87
C GLU A 26 35.35 17.40 -11.41
N PRO A 27 34.81 16.68 -12.41
CA PRO A 27 33.50 17.00 -12.96
C PRO A 27 32.41 16.74 -11.92
N LEU A 28 31.53 17.71 -11.71
CA LEU A 28 30.37 17.59 -10.80
C LEU A 28 29.03 17.57 -11.53
N GLY A 29 28.91 18.32 -12.63
CA GLY A 29 27.64 18.49 -13.33
C GLY A 29 27.83 18.57 -14.84
N VAL A 30 26.79 18.20 -15.58
CA VAL A 30 26.74 18.33 -17.03
C VAL A 30 25.36 18.79 -17.45
N ALA A 31 25.32 19.79 -18.34
CA ALA A 31 24.11 20.20 -19.05
C ALA A 31 24.33 20.07 -20.55
N VAL A 32 23.28 19.76 -21.30
CA VAL A 32 23.32 19.60 -22.76
C VAL A 32 22.33 20.56 -23.38
N ALA A 33 22.80 21.40 -24.29
CA ALA A 33 21.98 22.35 -25.03
C ALA A 33 21.22 21.66 -26.18
N PRO A 34 20.10 22.24 -26.67
CA PRO A 34 19.35 21.69 -27.81
C PRO A 34 20.18 21.54 -29.09
N ASP A 35 21.18 22.41 -29.29
CA ASP A 35 22.12 22.36 -30.43
C ASP A 35 23.20 21.26 -30.32
N GLY A 36 23.18 20.48 -29.23
CA GLY A 36 24.09 19.38 -28.97
C GLY A 36 25.39 19.77 -28.27
N ARG A 37 25.60 21.06 -27.96
CA ARG A 37 26.69 21.49 -27.07
C ARG A 37 26.50 20.92 -25.67
N SER A 38 27.60 20.75 -24.93
CA SER A 38 27.53 20.35 -23.53
C SER A 38 28.43 21.21 -22.65
N PHE A 39 27.94 21.52 -21.46
CA PHE A 39 28.59 22.38 -20.48
C PHE A 39 28.90 21.52 -19.27
N VAL A 40 30.19 21.33 -18.98
CA VAL A 40 30.65 20.40 -17.95
C VAL A 40 31.31 21.19 -16.84
N LEU A 41 30.72 21.13 -15.66
CA LEU A 41 31.17 21.85 -14.48
C LEU A 41 32.30 21.09 -13.78
N ASP A 42 33.43 21.76 -13.60
CA ASP A 42 34.63 21.26 -12.95
C ASP A 42 34.92 22.06 -11.67
N LYS A 43 34.97 21.31 -10.57
CA LYS A 43 35.15 21.82 -9.21
C LYS A 43 36.49 22.50 -8.97
N THR A 44 37.59 21.94 -9.46
CA THR A 44 38.93 22.30 -8.95
C THR A 44 39.42 23.66 -9.43
N LYS A 45 38.82 24.18 -10.52
CA LYS A 45 39.13 25.50 -11.09
C LYS A 45 37.94 26.44 -11.15
N TYR A 46 36.84 26.10 -10.46
CA TYR A 46 35.58 26.86 -10.47
C TYR A 46 35.22 27.28 -11.89
N LYS A 47 35.02 26.27 -12.76
CA LYS A 47 34.80 26.53 -14.17
C LYS A 47 33.78 25.58 -14.78
N ILE A 48 33.24 25.99 -15.90
CA ILE A 48 32.51 25.15 -16.83
C ILE A 48 33.33 25.07 -18.11
N VAL A 49 33.54 23.86 -18.63
CA VAL A 49 34.13 23.64 -19.96
C VAL A 49 32.99 23.39 -20.95
N GLU A 50 32.93 24.20 -22.00
CA GLU A 50 32.01 24.01 -23.11
C GLU A 50 32.60 23.05 -24.14
N PHE A 51 31.79 22.12 -24.61
CA PHE A 51 32.09 21.23 -25.71
C PHE A 51 31.09 21.43 -26.84
N ASP A 52 31.57 21.41 -28.08
CA ASP A 52 30.72 21.50 -29.26
C ASP A 52 29.87 20.22 -29.48
N ALA A 53 29.02 20.24 -30.51
CA ALA A 53 28.20 19.08 -30.88
C ALA A 53 29.04 17.82 -31.23
N ASN A 54 30.29 18.01 -31.64
CA ASN A 54 31.27 16.96 -31.94
C ASN A 54 32.11 16.54 -30.72
N LYS A 55 31.77 17.05 -29.54
CA LYS A 55 32.42 16.75 -28.25
C LYS A 55 33.87 17.21 -28.17
N GLN A 56 34.25 18.22 -28.95
CA GLN A 56 35.52 18.91 -28.83
C GLN A 56 35.41 20.06 -27.84
N PRO A 57 36.38 20.26 -26.93
CA PRO A 57 36.35 21.39 -26.01
C PRO A 57 36.57 22.70 -26.76
N VAL A 58 35.75 23.71 -26.46
CA VAL A 58 35.72 25.00 -27.16
C VAL A 58 36.35 26.09 -26.30
N ARG A 59 35.86 26.25 -25.07
CA ARG A 59 36.26 27.29 -24.13
C ARG A 59 35.92 26.93 -22.69
N SER A 60 36.38 27.75 -21.75
CA SER A 60 36.00 27.66 -20.33
C SER A 60 35.35 28.96 -19.85
N ILE A 61 34.33 28.83 -19.01
CA ILE A 61 33.70 29.92 -18.25
C ILE A 61 34.17 29.76 -16.80
N THR A 62 34.78 30.79 -16.21
CA THR A 62 35.31 30.76 -14.83
C THR A 62 34.43 31.55 -13.88
N PHE A 63 34.38 31.12 -12.62
CA PHE A 63 33.53 31.69 -11.59
C PHE A 63 34.39 32.24 -10.43
N GLU A 64 33.92 33.32 -9.81
CA GLU A 64 34.58 33.90 -8.63
C GLU A 64 34.31 33.10 -7.35
N GLU A 65 33.14 32.47 -7.29
CA GLU A 65 32.72 31.58 -6.21
C GLU A 65 32.52 30.16 -6.72
N TYR A 66 32.41 29.22 -5.78
CA TYR A 66 32.32 27.80 -6.08
C TYR A 66 30.99 27.48 -6.80
N PRO A 67 31.03 26.97 -8.05
CA PRO A 67 29.83 26.57 -8.77
C PRO A 67 29.44 25.14 -8.36
N LEU A 68 28.15 24.89 -8.15
CA LEU A 68 27.62 23.64 -7.59
C LEU A 68 26.94 22.76 -8.64
N SER A 69 26.16 23.37 -9.53
CA SER A 69 25.44 22.69 -10.61
C SER A 69 25.29 23.58 -11.83
N VAL A 70 25.08 22.96 -12.98
CA VAL A 70 24.80 23.62 -14.25
C VAL A 70 23.54 23.00 -14.85
N ARG A 71 22.62 23.85 -15.32
CA ARG A 71 21.36 23.47 -15.96
C ARG A 71 21.15 24.34 -17.19
N ILE A 72 20.56 23.77 -18.23
CA ILE A 72 20.07 24.53 -19.38
C ILE A 72 18.55 24.37 -19.42
N ALA A 73 17.86 25.49 -19.62
CA ALA A 73 16.45 25.52 -19.95
C ALA A 73 16.27 26.50 -21.11
N ASP A 74 15.61 26.04 -22.17
CA ASP A 74 15.55 26.72 -23.46
C ASP A 74 16.96 27.06 -23.96
N ASP A 75 17.28 28.35 -24.07
CA ASP A 75 18.59 28.88 -24.48
C ASP A 75 19.32 29.61 -23.33
N SER A 76 18.90 29.37 -22.08
CA SER A 76 19.49 29.99 -20.89
C SER A 76 20.30 28.99 -20.08
N LEU A 77 21.48 29.43 -19.65
CA LEU A 77 22.38 28.72 -18.75
C LEU A 77 22.13 29.16 -17.31
N PHE A 78 21.78 28.21 -16.45
CA PHE A 78 21.61 28.42 -15.02
C PHE A 78 22.76 27.73 -14.28
N VAL A 79 23.44 28.46 -13.42
CA VAL A 79 24.55 27.93 -12.63
C VAL A 79 24.30 28.25 -11.16
N THR A 80 24.16 27.22 -10.34
CA THR A 80 24.10 27.41 -8.89
C THR A 80 25.51 27.61 -8.36
N THR A 81 25.63 28.45 -7.33
CA THR A 81 26.88 28.80 -6.67
C THR A 81 26.72 28.75 -5.16
N GLU A 82 27.74 29.09 -4.36
CA GLU A 82 27.55 29.12 -2.90
C GLU A 82 26.48 30.12 -2.44
N SER A 83 26.31 31.21 -3.19
CA SER A 83 25.47 32.34 -2.79
C SER A 83 24.11 32.38 -3.48
N GLY A 84 23.88 31.58 -4.53
CA GLY A 84 22.61 31.62 -5.25
C GLY A 84 22.65 30.99 -6.64
N VAL A 85 21.95 31.62 -7.58
CA VAL A 85 21.79 31.15 -8.97
C VAL A 85 22.20 32.25 -9.93
N LEU A 86 23.19 31.99 -10.76
CA LEU A 86 23.55 32.82 -11.92
C LEU A 86 22.76 32.37 -13.14
N ILE A 87 22.35 33.33 -13.97
CA ILE A 87 21.57 33.09 -15.19
C ILE A 87 22.24 33.83 -16.33
N GLY A 88 22.46 33.17 -17.47
CA GLY A 88 23.02 33.81 -18.65
C GLY A 88 22.66 33.09 -19.94
N ASP A 89 23.29 33.51 -21.02
CA ASP A 89 23.19 32.84 -22.31
C ASP A 89 24.19 31.68 -22.45
N LEU A 90 24.03 30.89 -23.52
CA LEU A 90 24.94 29.80 -23.85
C LEU A 90 26.31 30.28 -24.34
N GLU A 91 26.46 31.58 -24.64
CA GLU A 91 27.72 32.25 -24.93
C GLU A 91 28.48 32.59 -23.62
N GLY A 92 27.95 32.20 -22.47
CA GLY A 92 28.60 32.32 -21.17
C GLY A 92 28.62 33.75 -20.63
N ASN A 93 27.78 34.63 -21.19
CA ASN A 93 27.52 35.94 -20.61
C ASN A 93 26.54 35.76 -19.45
N LEU A 94 27.07 35.35 -18.31
CA LEU A 94 26.31 35.21 -17.07
C LEU A 94 25.94 36.60 -16.53
N GLN A 95 24.65 36.86 -16.39
CA GLN A 95 24.12 38.01 -15.67
C GLN A 95 23.95 37.70 -14.18
N THR A 96 23.66 38.72 -13.39
CA THR A 96 23.28 38.56 -11.99
C THR A 96 21.89 37.93 -11.93
N GLY A 97 21.84 36.63 -11.62
CA GLY A 97 20.59 35.96 -11.26
C GLY A 97 20.22 36.26 -9.79
N TYR A 98 19.62 35.28 -9.11
CA TYR A 98 19.24 35.41 -7.71
C TYR A 98 20.42 35.08 -6.80
N VAL A 99 21.21 36.10 -6.44
CA VAL A 99 22.45 35.94 -5.67
C VAL A 99 22.36 36.71 -4.37
N GLU A 100 21.92 36.03 -3.31
CA GLU A 100 21.93 36.57 -1.95
C GLU A 100 22.05 35.42 -0.96
N ARG A 101 23.19 35.34 -0.27
CA ARG A 101 23.42 34.27 0.70
C ARG A 101 22.64 34.54 1.98
N GLY A 102 21.88 33.55 2.46
CA GLY A 102 21.13 33.69 3.70
C GLY A 102 20.04 32.63 3.89
N LYS A 103 19.12 32.91 4.81
CA LYS A 103 18.06 31.97 5.23
C LYS A 103 16.65 32.50 4.99
N GLU A 104 16.50 33.80 4.73
CA GLU A 104 15.20 34.39 4.47
C GLU A 104 14.66 33.93 3.11
N PRO A 105 13.34 34.04 2.86
CA PRO A 105 12.77 33.74 1.55
C PRO A 105 13.46 34.54 0.44
N GLY A 106 13.88 33.86 -0.62
CA GLY A 106 14.62 34.46 -1.76
C GLY A 106 16.13 34.56 -1.55
N GLN A 107 16.62 34.23 -0.36
CA GLN A 107 18.04 33.99 -0.09
C GLN A 107 18.36 32.50 -0.16
N PHE A 108 19.63 32.16 -0.42
CA PHE A 108 20.09 30.78 -0.60
C PHE A 108 21.33 30.48 0.22
N ASP A 109 21.59 29.21 0.52
CA ASP A 109 22.87 28.77 1.09
C ASP A 109 23.30 27.46 0.40
N ARG A 110 24.27 27.58 -0.51
CA ARG A 110 24.74 26.50 -1.37
C ARG A 110 23.61 25.71 -2.04
N PRO A 111 22.77 26.35 -2.87
CA PRO A 111 21.75 25.65 -3.64
C PRO A 111 22.39 24.60 -4.56
N GLY A 112 21.81 23.41 -4.57
CA GLY A 112 22.28 22.27 -5.36
C GLY A 112 21.85 22.40 -6.82
N GLY A 113 20.62 21.98 -7.15
CA GLY A 113 20.06 22.04 -8.50
C GLY A 113 18.91 23.04 -8.66
N VAL A 114 18.57 23.30 -9.93
CA VAL A 114 17.41 24.12 -10.30
C VAL A 114 16.58 23.45 -11.40
N ALA A 115 15.27 23.72 -11.35
CA ALA A 115 14.31 23.40 -12.40
C ALA A 115 13.53 24.66 -12.78
N ILE A 116 13.13 24.76 -14.04
CA ILE A 116 12.42 25.92 -14.58
C ILE A 116 11.06 25.43 -15.05
N GLY A 117 9.98 26.02 -14.52
CA GLY A 117 8.62 25.75 -14.97
C GLY A 117 8.28 26.45 -16.28
N GLU A 118 7.20 26.01 -16.95
CA GLU A 118 6.74 26.61 -18.21
C GLU A 118 6.38 28.10 -18.08
N ASP A 119 5.99 28.56 -16.88
CA ASP A 119 5.71 29.96 -16.58
C ASP A 119 6.97 30.80 -16.28
N GLY A 120 8.16 30.20 -16.38
CA GLY A 120 9.44 30.80 -16.04
C GLY A 120 9.74 30.82 -14.54
N THR A 121 8.91 30.22 -13.68
CA THR A 121 9.22 30.07 -12.25
C THR A 121 10.48 29.23 -12.08
N LEU A 122 11.41 29.74 -11.27
CA LEU A 122 12.62 29.03 -10.89
C LEU A 122 12.40 28.26 -9.60
N TYR A 123 12.57 26.94 -9.64
CA TYR A 123 12.54 26.07 -8.48
C TYR A 123 13.96 25.71 -8.07
N VAL A 124 14.33 26.01 -6.84
CA VAL A 124 15.70 25.87 -6.33
C VAL A 124 15.74 24.88 -5.18
N ALA A 125 16.56 23.83 -5.31
CA ALA A 125 16.93 22.95 -4.20
C ALA A 125 18.01 23.63 -3.35
N ASP A 126 17.60 24.27 -2.25
CA ASP A 126 18.44 25.11 -1.40
C ASP A 126 19.11 24.26 -0.30
N SER A 127 20.22 23.61 -0.66
CA SER A 127 20.72 22.42 0.04
C SER A 127 21.07 22.65 1.51
N LEU A 128 21.77 23.73 1.86
CA LEU A 128 22.13 24.00 3.27
C LEU A 128 21.07 24.76 4.06
N ASN A 129 19.98 25.14 3.40
CA ASN A 129 18.75 25.58 4.05
C ASN A 129 17.68 24.48 4.11
N TYR A 130 17.96 23.27 3.62
CA TYR A 130 17.09 22.09 3.75
C TYR A 130 15.65 22.35 3.27
N ARG A 131 15.54 23.08 2.15
CA ARG A 131 14.26 23.46 1.57
C ARG A 131 14.32 23.47 0.05
N VAL A 132 13.14 23.50 -0.56
CA VAL A 132 12.95 23.93 -1.94
C VAL A 132 12.23 25.28 -1.92
N GLN A 133 12.63 26.20 -2.78
CA GLN A 133 11.96 27.49 -2.98
C GLN A 133 11.55 27.66 -4.43
N ALA A 134 10.33 28.16 -4.65
CA ALA A 134 9.87 28.66 -5.94
C ALA A 134 10.02 30.18 -5.99
N ILE A 135 10.71 30.68 -7.01
CA ILE A 135 10.98 32.10 -7.24
C ILE A 135 10.31 32.50 -8.55
N GLY A 136 9.42 33.49 -8.49
CA GLY A 136 8.78 34.04 -9.68
C GLY A 136 9.78 34.78 -10.56
N THR A 137 9.40 35.03 -11.82
CA THR A 137 10.22 35.79 -12.77
C THR A 137 10.45 37.25 -12.33
N ASP A 138 9.64 37.77 -11.41
CA ASP A 138 9.83 39.07 -10.75
C ASP A 138 10.86 39.03 -9.59
N GLY A 139 11.43 37.85 -9.34
CA GLY A 139 12.40 37.57 -8.28
C GLY A 139 11.81 37.40 -6.90
N LYS A 140 10.48 37.38 -6.75
CA LYS A 140 9.86 37.19 -5.45
C LYS A 140 9.63 35.70 -5.15
N PRO A 141 9.84 35.29 -3.88
CA PRO A 141 9.44 33.95 -3.44
C PRO A 141 7.93 33.75 -3.58
N LYS A 142 7.52 32.64 -4.20
CA LYS A 142 6.12 32.22 -4.33
C LYS A 142 5.71 31.30 -3.19
N TRP A 143 6.47 30.22 -3.01
CA TRP A 143 6.27 29.24 -1.95
C TRP A 143 7.59 28.56 -1.59
N GLN A 144 7.62 27.87 -0.45
CA GLN A 144 8.75 27.00 -0.07
C GLN A 144 8.24 25.71 0.60
N TYR A 145 8.98 24.62 0.42
CA TYR A 145 8.76 23.36 1.11
C TYR A 145 10.01 23.00 1.92
N GLY A 146 9.85 22.80 3.22
CA GLY A 146 10.97 22.74 4.18
C GLY A 146 11.31 24.11 4.77
N LYS A 147 12.34 24.16 5.60
CA LYS A 147 12.78 25.39 6.28
C LYS A 147 14.25 25.32 6.70
N PRO A 148 14.96 26.46 6.75
CA PRO A 148 16.29 26.52 7.32
C PRO A 148 16.29 26.03 8.76
N VAL A 149 17.32 25.29 9.11
CA VAL A 149 17.54 24.78 10.47
C VAL A 149 18.86 25.31 11.02
N ASP A 150 18.98 25.29 12.35
CA ASP A 150 20.21 25.66 13.03
C ASP A 150 21.20 24.49 12.94
N PRO A 151 22.40 24.67 12.38
CA PRO A 151 23.39 23.61 12.27
C PRO A 151 23.74 22.95 13.61
N SER A 152 23.65 23.68 14.72
CA SER A 152 23.90 23.14 16.07
C SER A 152 22.86 22.10 16.50
N LYS A 153 21.67 22.11 15.88
CA LYS A 153 20.56 21.22 16.17
C LYS A 153 20.50 20.00 15.25
N LEU A 154 21.36 19.91 14.23
CA LEU A 154 21.36 18.81 13.25
C LEU A 154 21.52 17.41 13.89
N LYS A 155 22.15 17.33 15.07
CA LYS A 155 22.32 16.05 15.80
C LYS A 155 21.06 15.56 16.51
N ASP A 156 20.15 16.48 16.83
CA ASP A 156 18.90 16.22 17.55
C ASP A 156 17.70 16.14 16.60
N MET A 157 17.95 16.21 15.29
CA MET A 157 16.91 16.26 14.26
C MET A 157 16.41 14.87 13.91
N THR A 158 15.23 14.54 14.44
CA THR A 158 14.43 13.37 14.07
C THR A 158 13.26 13.82 13.18
N ALA A 159 12.51 12.86 12.61
CA ALA A 159 11.25 13.14 11.90
C ALA A 159 10.26 13.99 12.73
N GLU A 160 10.36 13.95 14.06
CA GLU A 160 9.54 14.74 14.99
C GLU A 160 9.89 16.24 15.01
N THR A 161 11.07 16.63 14.53
CA THR A 161 11.51 18.04 14.46
C THR A 161 10.96 18.79 13.23
N GLY A 162 10.30 18.07 12.31
CA GLY A 162 9.68 18.64 11.11
C GLY A 162 10.66 19.04 10.01
N GLN A 163 11.85 18.44 9.98
CA GLN A 163 12.75 18.52 8.83
C GLN A 163 12.21 17.66 7.69
N LEU A 164 11.97 18.29 6.54
CA LEU A 164 11.35 17.62 5.39
C LEU A 164 12.38 17.14 4.37
N PHE A 165 13.63 17.66 4.43
CA PHE A 165 14.76 17.25 3.61
C PHE A 165 16.03 17.03 4.44
N GLY A 166 16.76 15.96 4.14
CA GLY A 166 18.10 15.71 4.66
C GLY A 166 19.15 16.55 3.93
N LEU A 167 19.17 16.49 2.59
CA LEU A 167 20.00 17.33 1.72
C LEU A 167 19.35 17.38 0.33
N PRO A 168 18.54 18.40 0.00
CA PRO A 168 17.97 18.52 -1.33
C PRO A 168 19.09 18.87 -2.32
N ALA A 169 19.60 17.88 -3.05
CA ALA A 169 20.82 17.95 -3.83
C ALA A 169 20.56 18.45 -5.26
N ASN A 170 19.47 18.01 -5.88
CA ASN A 170 19.12 18.38 -7.24
C ASN A 170 17.61 18.26 -7.46
N ILE A 171 17.10 18.82 -8.56
CA ILE A 171 15.67 18.90 -8.84
C ILE A 171 15.41 18.85 -10.36
N ALA A 172 14.35 18.14 -10.75
CA ALA A 172 13.80 18.14 -12.10
C ALA A 172 12.29 18.40 -12.06
N ILE A 173 11.71 18.83 -13.17
CA ILE A 173 10.26 19.01 -13.33
C ILE A 173 9.78 18.17 -14.52
N ASP A 174 8.62 17.53 -14.41
CA ASP A 174 7.99 16.82 -15.53
C ASP A 174 6.99 17.68 -16.31
N ASP A 175 6.50 17.13 -17.43
CA ASP A 175 5.51 17.78 -18.29
C ASP A 175 4.14 18.01 -17.60
N ASN A 176 3.91 17.41 -16.42
CA ASN A 176 2.68 17.60 -15.63
C ASN A 176 2.84 18.62 -14.51
N GLY A 177 4.03 19.22 -14.35
CA GLY A 177 4.32 20.15 -13.28
C GLY A 177 4.59 19.49 -11.93
N PHE A 178 5.06 18.25 -11.88
CA PHE A 178 5.60 17.64 -10.67
C PHE A 178 7.10 17.88 -10.57
N LEU A 179 7.55 18.33 -9.40
CA LEU A 179 8.95 18.50 -9.06
C LEU A 179 9.48 17.23 -8.40
N TYR A 180 10.58 16.70 -8.92
CA TYR A 180 11.29 15.56 -8.38
C TYR A 180 12.59 16.05 -7.75
N VAL A 181 12.63 16.05 -6.42
CA VAL A 181 13.74 16.58 -5.63
C VAL A 181 14.55 15.43 -5.07
N VAL A 182 15.83 15.37 -5.40
CA VAL A 182 16.74 14.38 -4.84
C VAL A 182 17.08 14.78 -3.41
N ASP A 183 16.65 13.99 -2.42
CA ASP A 183 17.10 14.11 -1.04
C ASP A 183 18.28 13.15 -0.80
N GLY A 184 19.48 13.64 -1.09
CA GLY A 184 20.68 12.82 -1.13
C GLY A 184 21.01 12.18 0.21
N LEU A 185 20.85 12.91 1.33
CA LEU A 185 21.17 12.34 2.66
C LEU A 185 20.17 11.26 3.09
N ASN A 186 18.89 11.41 2.71
CA ASN A 186 17.86 10.43 3.03
C ASN A 186 17.74 9.31 1.98
N SER A 187 18.49 9.39 0.88
CA SER A 187 18.48 8.42 -0.23
C SER A 187 17.09 8.19 -0.82
N GLU A 188 16.36 9.27 -1.05
CA GLU A 188 15.00 9.26 -1.57
C GLU A 188 14.76 10.44 -2.52
N ILE A 189 13.69 10.36 -3.30
CA ILE A 189 13.19 11.44 -4.14
C ILE A 189 11.89 11.94 -3.54
N VAL A 190 11.81 13.23 -3.27
CA VAL A 190 10.59 13.91 -2.79
C VAL A 190 9.87 14.51 -3.98
N VAL A 191 8.60 14.17 -4.15
CA VAL A 191 7.75 14.69 -5.23
C VAL A 191 6.86 15.79 -4.68
N LEU A 192 6.88 16.96 -5.32
CA LEU A 192 6.09 18.13 -4.96
C LEU A 192 5.25 18.60 -6.16
N ASP A 193 4.08 19.16 -5.89
CA ASP A 193 3.31 19.89 -6.90
C ASP A 193 3.96 21.27 -7.13
N SER A 194 4.32 21.59 -8.37
CA SER A 194 5.03 22.83 -8.70
C SER A 194 4.18 24.09 -8.53
N SER A 195 2.85 23.97 -8.48
CA SER A 195 1.93 25.10 -8.41
C SER A 195 1.91 25.76 -7.03
N ASP A 196 1.95 24.94 -5.97
CA ASP A 196 1.84 25.40 -4.58
C ASP A 196 2.89 24.81 -3.62
N GLY A 197 3.75 23.89 -4.11
CA GLY A 197 4.78 23.23 -3.32
C GLY A 197 4.24 22.15 -2.39
N SER A 198 2.99 21.72 -2.57
CA SER A 198 2.40 20.67 -1.76
C SER A 198 3.11 19.33 -1.97
N PHE A 199 3.22 18.57 -0.89
CA PHE A 199 3.83 17.25 -0.93
C PHE A 199 2.92 16.24 -1.63
N VAL A 200 3.50 15.47 -2.55
CA VAL A 200 2.80 14.40 -3.28
C VAL A 200 3.20 13.05 -2.70
N GLU A 201 4.48 12.68 -2.82
CA GLU A 201 4.98 11.37 -2.37
C GLU A 201 6.51 11.35 -2.15
N ARG A 202 7.01 10.25 -1.59
CA ARG A 202 8.44 9.91 -1.52
C ARG A 202 8.69 8.63 -2.29
N ILE A 203 9.78 8.61 -3.04
CA ILE A 203 10.16 7.50 -3.91
C ILE A 203 11.56 7.04 -3.52
N GLY A 204 11.69 5.73 -3.34
CA GLY A 204 12.95 5.09 -2.98
C GLY A 204 13.15 4.94 -1.47
N ASP A 205 14.22 4.23 -1.16
CA ASP A 205 14.73 3.94 0.19
C ASP A 205 16.22 3.65 0.06
N VAL A 206 16.96 3.64 1.17
CA VAL A 206 18.37 3.26 1.19
C VAL A 206 18.55 1.83 0.68
N GLY A 207 19.41 1.63 -0.31
CA GLY A 207 19.80 0.30 -0.75
C GLY A 207 20.46 0.26 -2.12
N HIS A 208 20.64 -0.96 -2.62
CA HIS A 208 21.32 -1.27 -3.88
C HIS A 208 20.41 -1.94 -4.92
N ASP A 209 19.16 -2.25 -4.54
CA ASP A 209 18.17 -2.86 -5.43
C ASP A 209 17.57 -1.81 -6.38
N ASP A 210 16.91 -2.23 -7.46
CA ASP A 210 16.21 -1.31 -8.37
C ASP A 210 15.18 -0.45 -7.61
N GLY A 211 15.17 0.86 -7.87
CA GLY A 211 14.28 1.80 -7.18
C GLY A 211 14.70 2.15 -5.75
N LYS A 212 15.87 1.70 -5.29
CA LYS A 212 16.51 2.14 -4.04
C LYS A 212 17.77 2.93 -4.37
N PHE A 213 18.18 3.83 -3.48
CA PHE A 213 19.30 4.70 -3.74
C PHE A 213 20.33 4.62 -2.63
N TYR A 214 21.56 5.00 -2.93
CA TYR A 214 22.57 5.27 -1.92
C TYR A 214 23.25 6.60 -2.22
N TYR A 215 22.77 7.62 -1.52
CA TYR A 215 23.20 9.02 -1.67
C TYR A 215 23.15 9.47 -3.14
N PRO A 216 21.94 9.49 -3.74
CA PRO A 216 21.73 9.98 -5.10
C PRO A 216 22.04 11.49 -5.18
N ASP A 217 22.34 11.98 -6.38
CA ASP A 217 22.73 13.38 -6.58
C ASP A 217 22.05 14.01 -7.82
N GLY A 218 22.55 13.73 -9.02
CA GLY A 218 22.01 14.29 -10.26
C GLY A 218 20.65 13.71 -10.64
N ILE A 219 19.74 14.55 -11.12
CA ILE A 219 18.44 14.15 -11.66
C ILE A 219 18.10 14.94 -12.92
N ASP A 220 17.51 14.27 -13.91
CA ASP A 220 17.00 14.93 -15.10
C ASP A 220 15.72 14.27 -15.62
N TYR A 221 14.88 15.05 -16.30
CA TYR A 221 13.65 14.59 -16.92
C TYR A 221 13.65 14.93 -18.40
N ALA A 222 13.34 13.94 -19.23
CA ALA A 222 13.09 14.16 -20.65
C ALA A 222 12.15 13.10 -21.23
N SER A 223 11.11 13.55 -21.94
CA SER A 223 10.20 12.70 -22.72
C SER A 223 9.61 11.54 -21.90
N GLY A 224 9.03 11.85 -20.74
CA GLY A 224 8.41 10.84 -19.87
C GLY A 224 9.41 9.93 -19.13
N ARG A 225 10.70 10.28 -19.12
CA ARG A 225 11.73 9.52 -18.39
C ARG A 225 12.43 10.39 -17.37
N LEU A 226 12.56 9.87 -16.15
CA LEU A 226 13.37 10.43 -15.09
C LEU A 226 14.68 9.65 -15.02
N VAL A 227 15.81 10.33 -15.03
CA VAL A 227 17.16 9.75 -14.97
C VAL A 227 17.81 10.23 -13.69
N ILE A 228 18.26 9.31 -12.84
CA ILE A 228 18.83 9.61 -11.53
C ILE A 228 20.23 9.01 -11.44
N ALA A 229 21.22 9.84 -11.08
CA ALA A 229 22.57 9.40 -10.77
C ALA A 229 22.63 8.94 -9.31
N ASP A 230 22.80 7.63 -9.12
CA ASP A 230 22.87 6.98 -7.83
C ASP A 230 24.34 6.82 -7.42
N LYS A 231 24.87 7.91 -6.85
CA LYS A 231 26.31 8.21 -6.80
C LYS A 231 27.14 7.13 -6.12
N TYR A 232 26.68 6.55 -5.00
CA TYR A 232 27.47 5.53 -4.27
C TYR A 232 27.13 4.09 -4.67
N ASN A 233 26.16 3.91 -5.57
CA ASN A 233 25.90 2.63 -6.20
C ASN A 233 26.56 2.51 -7.59
N ASP A 234 27.37 3.51 -7.98
CA ASP A 234 28.08 3.56 -9.26
C ASP A 234 27.17 3.33 -10.47
N ARG A 235 25.92 3.81 -10.42
CA ARG A 235 24.91 3.57 -11.46
C ARG A 235 24.09 4.81 -11.78
N VAL A 236 23.38 4.71 -12.91
CA VAL A 236 22.33 5.64 -13.30
C VAL A 236 21.05 4.84 -13.47
N GLU A 237 19.98 5.24 -12.78
CA GLU A 237 18.66 4.61 -12.90
C GLU A 237 17.75 5.44 -13.81
N VAL A 238 16.88 4.75 -14.56
CA VAL A 238 15.94 5.37 -15.50
C VAL A 238 14.54 4.87 -15.20
N PHE A 239 13.65 5.79 -14.82
CA PHE A 239 12.25 5.53 -14.51
C PHE A 239 11.36 6.07 -15.63
N SER A 240 10.27 5.37 -15.93
CA SER A 240 9.19 5.90 -16.78
C SER A 240 8.16 6.61 -15.90
N ILE A 241 7.65 7.77 -16.34
CA ILE A 241 6.63 8.54 -15.61
C ILE A 241 5.22 8.20 -16.18
N PRO A 242 4.19 7.98 -15.34
CA PRO A 242 4.22 8.01 -13.87
C PRO A 242 5.11 6.89 -13.33
N ILE A 243 5.91 7.21 -12.30
CA ILE A 243 6.92 6.30 -11.75
C ILE A 243 6.22 5.05 -11.25
N THR A 244 6.27 4.01 -12.09
CA THR A 244 5.74 2.70 -11.72
C THR A 244 6.87 1.96 -11.03
N ILE A 245 6.98 2.13 -9.71
CA ILE A 245 7.90 1.30 -8.93
C ILE A 245 7.43 -0.15 -9.06
N GLN A 246 8.21 -0.98 -9.76
CA GLN A 246 7.98 -2.42 -9.79
C GLN A 246 8.39 -2.99 -8.43
N VAL A 247 7.54 -2.82 -7.41
CA VAL A 247 7.76 -3.44 -6.11
C VAL A 247 7.60 -4.95 -6.30
N ARG A 248 8.72 -5.66 -6.50
CA ARG A 248 8.73 -7.13 -6.48
C ARG A 248 8.67 -7.59 -5.03
N GLY A 249 7.50 -7.46 -4.41
CA GLY A 249 7.27 -7.86 -3.03
C GLY A 249 5.97 -7.32 -2.46
N TRP A 250 4.93 -8.17 -2.48
CA TRP A 250 3.59 -7.99 -1.93
C TRP A 250 2.73 -6.87 -2.53
N ALA A 251 1.73 -7.28 -3.32
CA ALA A 251 0.70 -6.38 -3.82
C ALA A 251 -0.10 -5.76 -2.66
N PRO A 252 -0.29 -4.42 -2.61
CA PRO A 252 -1.23 -3.80 -1.70
C PRO A 252 -2.63 -3.91 -2.29
N TYR A 253 -3.21 -5.11 -2.25
CA TYR A 253 -4.66 -5.26 -2.33
C TYR A 253 -5.16 -5.59 -0.92
N ALA A 254 -6.07 -4.88 -0.25
CA ALA A 254 -6.68 -3.59 -0.47
C ALA A 254 -7.53 -3.28 0.79
N PRO A 255 -7.74 -2.01 1.17
CA PRO A 255 -8.52 -1.64 2.35
C PRO A 255 -9.99 -2.13 2.34
N TRP A 256 -10.54 -2.53 1.19
CA TRP A 256 -11.89 -3.08 1.09
C TRP A 256 -12.03 -4.51 1.66
N ALA A 257 -10.96 -5.30 1.71
CA ALA A 257 -11.01 -6.62 2.37
C ALA A 257 -11.23 -6.49 3.89
N LEU A 258 -10.70 -5.43 4.50
CA LEU A 258 -10.95 -5.09 5.90
C LEU A 258 -12.37 -4.55 6.13
N LEU A 259 -12.99 -3.92 5.13
CA LEU A 259 -14.41 -3.51 5.18
C LEU A 259 -15.38 -4.68 4.97
N ALA A 260 -14.94 -5.76 4.33
CA ALA A 260 -15.71 -7.00 4.21
C ALA A 260 -15.64 -7.89 5.47
N LEU A 261 -14.62 -7.71 6.34
CA LEU A 261 -14.47 -8.49 7.57
C LEU A 261 -15.63 -8.29 8.57
N PRO A 262 -16.11 -7.08 8.89
CA PRO A 262 -17.24 -6.89 9.80
C PRO A 262 -18.54 -7.55 9.31
N PRO A 263 -19.01 -7.39 8.05
CA PRO A 263 -20.20 -8.10 7.59
C PRO A 263 -19.98 -9.61 7.44
N LEU A 264 -18.77 -10.09 7.13
CA LEU A 264 -18.45 -11.52 7.10
C LEU A 264 -18.44 -12.13 8.52
N LEU A 265 -17.86 -11.44 9.50
CA LEU A 265 -17.91 -11.80 10.93
C LEU A 265 -19.35 -11.75 11.46
N LEU A 266 -20.14 -10.75 11.05
CA LEU A 266 -21.56 -10.66 11.37
C LEU A 266 -22.35 -11.83 10.77
N LEU A 267 -22.09 -12.20 9.52
CA LEU A 267 -22.67 -13.38 8.86
C LEU A 267 -22.25 -14.69 9.56
N LEU A 268 -21.00 -14.79 10.02
CA LEU A 268 -20.51 -15.93 10.80
C LEU A 268 -21.14 -15.99 12.21
N LEU A 269 -21.38 -14.84 12.85
CA LEU A 269 -22.08 -14.72 14.12
C LEU A 269 -23.58 -15.01 14.00
N LEU A 270 -24.21 -14.61 12.89
CA LEU A 270 -25.60 -14.90 12.54
C LEU A 270 -25.81 -16.37 12.14
N ARG A 271 -24.75 -17.06 11.67
CA ARG A 271 -24.72 -18.49 11.36
C ARG A 271 -24.39 -19.40 12.55
N ARG A 272 -24.50 -18.93 13.78
CA ARG A 272 -24.42 -19.84 14.95
C ARG A 272 -25.61 -20.81 14.91
N LYS A 273 -25.37 -22.00 14.36
CA LYS A 273 -26.31 -23.13 14.40
C LYS A 273 -26.68 -23.42 15.87
N PRO A 274 -27.96 -23.66 16.19
CA PRO A 274 -28.37 -24.00 17.55
C PRO A 274 -27.61 -25.22 18.04
N ARG A 275 -27.27 -25.24 19.33
CA ARG A 275 -26.78 -26.46 19.98
C ARG A 275 -28.01 -27.28 20.39
N TYR A 276 -28.21 -28.42 19.74
CA TYR A 276 -29.25 -29.35 20.10
C TYR A 276 -28.80 -30.15 21.32
N VAL A 277 -29.67 -30.25 22.33
CA VAL A 277 -29.44 -31.06 23.52
C VAL A 277 -30.38 -32.24 23.45
N MET A 278 -29.83 -33.45 23.46
CA MET A 278 -30.61 -34.68 23.27
C MET A 278 -31.18 -35.15 24.60
N THR A 279 -32.45 -35.57 24.60
CA THR A 279 -33.09 -36.27 25.72
C THR A 279 -33.21 -37.78 25.41
N PRO A 280 -33.29 -38.64 26.45
CA PRO A 280 -33.59 -40.06 26.27
C PRO A 280 -34.86 -40.29 25.44
N ALA A 281 -35.99 -39.64 25.76
CA ALA A 281 -37.27 -39.84 25.09
C ALA A 281 -37.20 -39.50 23.59
N PHE A 282 -36.47 -38.45 23.23
CA PHE A 282 -36.26 -38.10 21.82
C PHE A 282 -35.38 -39.14 21.10
N LEU A 283 -34.32 -39.61 21.75
CA LEU A 283 -33.39 -40.58 21.18
C LEU A 283 -34.06 -41.95 20.96
N GLU A 284 -34.91 -42.38 21.89
CA GLU A 284 -35.72 -43.61 21.77
C GLU A 284 -36.67 -43.52 20.57
N ARG A 285 -37.34 -42.37 20.42
CA ARG A 285 -38.24 -42.14 19.29
C ARG A 285 -37.48 -42.12 17.96
N LEU A 286 -36.29 -41.52 17.93
CA LEU A 286 -35.40 -41.51 16.77
C LEU A 286 -34.95 -42.92 16.37
N ALA A 287 -34.71 -43.81 17.33
CA ALA A 287 -34.20 -45.15 17.07
C ALA A 287 -35.17 -46.02 16.26
N VAL A 288 -36.48 -45.82 16.42
CA VAL A 288 -37.53 -46.62 15.79
C VAL A 288 -38.13 -45.98 14.53
N ASP A 289 -37.73 -44.74 14.20
CA ASP A 289 -38.30 -43.99 13.10
C ASP A 289 -37.73 -44.43 11.73
N PRO A 290 -38.58 -44.65 10.70
CA PRO A 290 -38.12 -44.94 9.34
C PRO A 290 -37.35 -43.78 8.68
N ASP A 291 -37.63 -42.52 9.03
CA ASP A 291 -36.97 -41.31 8.52
C ASP A 291 -35.76 -40.87 9.37
N ARG A 292 -35.27 -41.74 10.27
CA ARG A 292 -34.20 -41.42 11.24
C ARG A 292 -32.91 -40.86 10.64
N GLU A 293 -32.55 -41.25 9.41
CA GLU A 293 -31.37 -40.70 8.72
C GLU A 293 -31.55 -39.21 8.40
N ALA A 294 -32.72 -38.82 7.90
CA ALA A 294 -33.05 -37.44 7.57
C ALA A 294 -33.18 -36.60 8.85
N MET A 295 -33.80 -37.18 9.90
CA MET A 295 -33.88 -36.59 11.22
C MET A 295 -32.49 -36.33 11.79
N ALA A 296 -31.63 -37.34 11.85
CA ALA A 296 -30.27 -37.22 12.38
C ALA A 296 -29.42 -36.21 11.59
N ALA A 297 -29.57 -36.16 10.26
CA ALA A 297 -28.88 -35.17 9.43
C ALA A 297 -29.28 -33.72 9.77
N ALA A 298 -30.55 -33.50 10.14
CA ALA A 298 -31.07 -32.18 10.53
C ALA A 298 -30.47 -31.68 11.86
N ILE A 299 -30.26 -32.62 12.80
CA ILE A 299 -29.74 -32.35 14.14
C ILE A 299 -28.31 -32.85 14.34
N ALA A 300 -27.52 -32.97 13.27
CA ALA A 300 -26.24 -33.69 13.21
C ALA A 300 -25.18 -33.39 14.29
N ARG A 301 -25.33 -32.31 15.07
CA ARG A 301 -24.49 -32.01 16.24
C ARG A 301 -25.36 -31.88 17.48
N VAL A 302 -25.18 -32.81 18.41
CA VAL A 302 -25.94 -32.90 19.65
C VAL A 302 -25.03 -32.85 20.87
N VAL A 303 -25.56 -32.33 21.98
CA VAL A 303 -24.93 -32.37 23.30
C VAL A 303 -25.74 -33.30 24.18
N GLY A 304 -25.07 -34.15 24.95
CA GLY A 304 -25.74 -35.08 25.87
C GLY A 304 -24.76 -35.70 26.86
N THR A 305 -25.25 -36.59 27.69
CA THR A 305 -24.44 -37.36 28.64
C THR A 305 -23.65 -38.46 27.93
N GLU A 306 -22.68 -39.07 28.63
CA GLU A 306 -21.90 -40.19 28.08
C GLU A 306 -22.79 -41.40 27.75
N GLU A 307 -23.80 -41.67 28.56
CA GLU A 307 -24.78 -42.74 28.35
C GLU A 307 -25.59 -42.51 27.06
N LEU A 308 -26.13 -41.30 26.87
CA LEU A 308 -26.86 -40.95 25.65
C LEU A 308 -25.99 -41.05 24.40
N ALA A 309 -24.72 -40.65 24.48
CA ALA A 309 -23.80 -40.76 23.37
C ALA A 309 -23.53 -42.23 22.98
N LYS A 310 -23.42 -43.14 23.96
CA LYS A 310 -23.27 -44.58 23.72
C LYS A 310 -24.53 -45.18 23.09
N THR A 311 -25.70 -44.87 23.62
CA THR A 311 -26.99 -45.34 23.09
C THR A 311 -27.22 -44.81 21.68
N GLY A 312 -26.93 -43.53 21.42
CA GLY A 312 -27.11 -42.92 20.12
C GLY A 312 -26.15 -43.46 19.06
N ALA A 313 -24.90 -43.74 19.42
CA ALA A 313 -23.93 -44.36 18.51
C ALA A 313 -24.32 -45.78 18.08
N ALA A 314 -25.20 -46.46 18.83
CA ALA A 314 -25.69 -47.79 18.49
C ALA A 314 -26.87 -47.76 17.49
N ILE A 315 -27.43 -46.59 17.17
CA ILE A 315 -28.56 -46.46 16.23
C ILE A 315 -28.04 -46.43 14.79
N GLU A 316 -28.28 -47.51 14.04
CA GLU A 316 -27.87 -47.62 12.64
C GLU A 316 -28.58 -46.58 11.76
N GLY A 317 -27.82 -45.76 11.03
CA GLY A 317 -28.34 -44.69 10.17
C GLY A 317 -28.44 -43.31 10.84
N ALA A 318 -28.25 -43.20 12.16
CA ALA A 318 -28.25 -41.93 12.86
C ALA A 318 -26.81 -41.42 13.11
N ASP A 319 -26.18 -40.80 12.11
CA ASP A 319 -24.82 -40.22 12.23
C ASP A 319 -24.81 -38.91 13.05
N LEU A 320 -24.97 -39.04 14.36
CA LEU A 320 -24.96 -37.94 15.32
C LEU A 320 -23.55 -37.66 15.85
N LYS A 321 -23.12 -36.40 15.77
CA LYS A 321 -21.85 -35.94 16.36
C LYS A 321 -22.07 -35.44 17.77
N TRP A 322 -21.61 -36.22 18.75
CA TRP A 322 -21.83 -35.98 20.17
C TRP A 322 -20.76 -35.07 20.79
N GLN A 323 -21.23 -34.09 21.56
CA GLN A 323 -20.43 -33.40 22.56
C GLN A 323 -20.89 -33.86 23.94
N VAL A 324 -20.05 -34.64 24.62
CA VAL A 324 -20.37 -35.18 25.95
C VAL A 324 -20.22 -34.12 27.03
N ARG A 325 -21.15 -34.09 27.98
CA ARG A 325 -21.13 -33.24 29.17
C ARG A 325 -21.50 -34.06 30.40
N ASP A 326 -20.70 -33.90 31.44
CA ASP A 326 -20.94 -34.51 32.73
C ASP A 326 -21.83 -33.61 33.59
N VAL A 327 -22.70 -34.22 34.37
CA VAL A 327 -23.57 -33.59 35.36
C VAL A 327 -23.39 -34.35 36.66
N ALA A 328 -23.31 -33.66 37.79
CA ALA A 328 -23.13 -34.34 39.07
C ALA A 328 -24.41 -35.10 39.46
N ASP A 329 -24.29 -36.35 39.90
CA ASP A 329 -25.43 -37.21 40.27
C ASP A 329 -26.34 -36.56 41.33
N GLY A 330 -25.76 -35.76 42.23
CA GLY A 330 -26.52 -35.00 43.23
C GLY A 330 -27.43 -33.93 42.61
N ASP A 331 -26.95 -33.22 41.58
CA ASP A 331 -27.75 -32.22 40.87
C ASP A 331 -28.86 -32.88 40.03
N VAL A 332 -28.56 -34.03 39.43
CA VAL A 332 -29.54 -34.84 38.69
C VAL A 332 -30.66 -35.30 39.60
N ALA A 333 -30.35 -35.81 40.80
CA ALA A 333 -31.36 -36.25 41.76
C ALA A 333 -32.29 -35.11 42.19
N VAL A 334 -31.73 -33.93 42.48
CA VAL A 334 -32.52 -32.74 42.86
C VAL A 334 -33.41 -32.27 41.72
N ALA A 335 -32.90 -32.25 40.48
CA ALA A 335 -33.69 -31.85 39.32
C ALA A 335 -34.79 -32.87 38.98
N ALA A 336 -34.48 -34.17 39.07
CA ALA A 336 -35.43 -35.26 38.87
C ALA A 336 -36.62 -35.17 39.85
N GLU A 337 -36.35 -34.91 41.13
CA GLU A 337 -37.39 -34.73 42.14
C GLU A 337 -38.18 -33.43 41.92
N SER A 338 -37.49 -32.33 41.64
CA SER A 338 -38.11 -31.00 41.51
C SER A 338 -39.06 -30.90 40.31
N TYR A 339 -38.71 -31.56 39.20
CA TYR A 339 -39.47 -31.52 37.95
C TYR A 339 -40.25 -32.81 37.66
N ALA A 340 -40.22 -33.79 38.59
CA ALA A 340 -40.81 -35.12 38.41
C ALA A 340 -40.38 -35.81 37.10
N LEU A 341 -39.06 -35.78 36.83
CA LEU A 341 -38.45 -36.34 35.62
C LEU A 341 -37.66 -37.61 35.95
N GLU A 342 -37.57 -38.51 34.97
CA GLU A 342 -36.62 -39.62 35.02
C GLU A 342 -35.17 -39.09 35.07
N PRO A 343 -34.22 -39.79 35.73
CA PRO A 343 -32.85 -39.31 35.90
C PRO A 343 -32.14 -38.92 34.60
N GLY A 344 -32.39 -39.65 33.51
CA GLY A 344 -31.82 -39.34 32.20
C GLY A 344 -32.38 -38.05 31.56
N GLU A 345 -33.68 -37.78 31.77
CA GLU A 345 -34.36 -36.56 31.32
C GLU A 345 -33.88 -35.35 32.13
N ALA A 346 -33.78 -35.51 33.45
CA ALA A 346 -33.22 -34.49 34.34
C ALA A 346 -31.76 -34.15 34.00
N ALA A 347 -30.95 -35.16 33.68
CA ALA A 347 -29.56 -34.94 33.25
C ALA A 347 -29.49 -34.17 31.93
N ALA A 348 -30.30 -34.52 30.93
CA ALA A 348 -30.37 -33.79 29.66
C ALA A 348 -30.84 -32.32 29.85
N LEU A 349 -31.82 -32.10 30.73
CA LEU A 349 -32.31 -30.78 31.11
C LEU A 349 -31.19 -29.93 31.72
N LEU A 350 -30.41 -30.49 32.65
CA LEU A 350 -29.28 -29.82 33.30
C LEU A 350 -28.13 -29.51 32.31
N VAL A 351 -27.83 -30.44 31.38
CA VAL A 351 -26.91 -30.17 30.27
C VAL A 351 -27.40 -28.97 29.45
N GLY A 352 -28.70 -28.90 29.15
CA GLY A 352 -29.31 -27.76 28.47
C GLY A 352 -29.15 -26.46 29.25
N ALA A 353 -29.48 -26.46 30.55
CA ALA A 353 -29.39 -25.30 31.41
C ALA A 353 -27.96 -24.75 31.57
N GLY A 354 -26.95 -25.63 31.61
CA GLY A 354 -25.53 -25.27 31.83
C GLY A 354 -24.79 -24.69 30.61
N LEU A 355 -25.33 -24.80 29.39
CA LEU A 355 -24.67 -24.33 28.17
C LEU A 355 -24.80 -22.80 27.97
N ARG A 356 -23.84 -22.15 27.29
CA ARG A 356 -23.98 -20.73 26.87
C ARG A 356 -24.42 -20.62 25.40
N GLY A 357 -25.40 -19.75 25.10
CA GLY A 357 -25.86 -19.43 23.72
C GLY A 357 -27.28 -19.91 23.37
N ARG A 358 -27.62 -19.92 22.07
CA ARG A 358 -28.88 -20.49 21.53
C ARG A 358 -28.85 -22.01 21.65
N ARG A 359 -29.77 -22.54 22.45
CA ARG A 359 -29.86 -23.94 22.86
C ARG A 359 -31.26 -24.44 22.56
N VAL A 360 -31.36 -25.62 21.98
CA VAL A 360 -32.64 -26.24 21.65
C VAL A 360 -32.65 -27.63 22.29
N LEU A 361 -33.51 -27.82 23.27
CA LEU A 361 -33.72 -29.13 23.89
C LEU A 361 -34.63 -29.95 22.98
N LEU A 362 -34.15 -31.11 22.56
CA LEU A 362 -34.90 -32.07 21.76
C LEU A 362 -35.66 -32.98 22.71
N THR A 363 -36.99 -32.93 22.74
CA THR A 363 -37.80 -33.76 23.65
C THR A 363 -38.96 -34.48 22.95
N SER A 364 -39.36 -35.61 23.51
CA SER A 364 -40.64 -36.27 23.22
C SER A 364 -41.53 -36.44 24.46
N SER A 365 -41.10 -35.91 25.62
CA SER A 365 -41.84 -35.93 26.88
C SER A 365 -42.45 -34.55 27.16
N GLU A 366 -43.74 -34.53 27.52
CA GLU A 366 -44.45 -33.32 27.95
C GLU A 366 -43.91 -32.78 29.27
N GLU A 367 -43.48 -33.68 30.16
CA GLU A 367 -42.90 -33.33 31.45
C GLU A 367 -41.59 -32.56 31.26
N THR A 368 -40.71 -33.07 30.39
CA THR A 368 -39.44 -32.40 30.06
C THR A 368 -39.65 -31.06 29.35
N ASP A 369 -40.67 -30.94 28.49
CA ASP A 369 -41.04 -29.67 27.83
C ASP A 369 -41.46 -28.60 28.85
N ARG A 370 -42.33 -28.96 29.81
CA ARG A 370 -42.73 -28.05 30.90
C ARG A 370 -41.55 -27.60 31.74
N ALA A 371 -40.68 -28.54 32.14
CA ALA A 371 -39.48 -28.23 32.91
C ALA A 371 -38.50 -27.33 32.14
N ALA A 372 -38.37 -27.53 30.83
CA ALA A 372 -37.55 -26.69 29.97
C ALA A 372 -38.07 -25.26 29.86
N ALA A 373 -39.40 -25.07 29.82
CA ALA A 373 -40.02 -23.75 29.82
C ALA A 373 -39.70 -22.96 31.11
N ASP A 374 -39.75 -23.60 32.28
CA ASP A 374 -39.39 -22.98 33.56
C ASP A 374 -37.94 -22.50 33.61
N LEU A 375 -37.04 -23.20 32.91
CA LEU A 375 -35.62 -22.86 32.80
C LEU A 375 -35.30 -21.92 31.62
N GLY A 376 -36.30 -21.47 30.88
CA GLY A 376 -36.14 -20.59 29.71
C GLY A 376 -35.39 -21.25 28.56
N LEU A 377 -35.44 -22.59 28.45
CA LEU A 377 -34.88 -23.34 27.34
C LEU A 377 -35.84 -23.34 26.16
N THR A 378 -35.32 -23.21 24.94
CA THR A 378 -36.13 -23.44 23.73
C THR A 378 -36.27 -24.94 23.52
N VAL A 379 -37.49 -25.40 23.32
CA VAL A 379 -37.78 -26.81 23.01
C VAL A 379 -38.04 -26.98 21.52
N LEU A 380 -37.66 -28.13 20.98
CA LEU A 380 -38.11 -28.61 19.68
C LEU A 380 -38.57 -30.04 19.88
N THR A 381 -39.87 -30.27 19.73
CA THR A 381 -40.42 -31.61 19.89
C THR A 381 -40.10 -32.46 18.67
N TYR A 382 -40.20 -33.78 18.84
CA TYR A 382 -39.97 -34.71 17.74
C TYR A 382 -40.92 -34.46 16.55
N ASP A 383 -42.20 -34.23 16.83
CA ASP A 383 -43.23 -33.96 15.83
C ASP A 383 -42.99 -32.61 15.11
N GLU A 384 -42.55 -31.58 15.84
CA GLU A 384 -42.17 -30.30 15.23
C GLU A 384 -40.96 -30.41 14.31
N LEU A 385 -39.97 -31.24 14.65
CA LEU A 385 -38.84 -31.50 13.76
C LEU A 385 -39.29 -32.25 12.49
N ALA A 386 -40.16 -33.25 12.65
CA ALA A 386 -40.73 -34.00 11.54
C ALA A 386 -41.46 -33.10 10.53
N GLU A 387 -42.32 -32.22 11.03
CA GLU A 387 -43.11 -31.27 10.24
C GLU A 387 -42.18 -30.35 9.43
N ARG A 388 -41.15 -29.76 10.10
CA ARG A 388 -40.18 -28.88 9.44
C ARG A 388 -39.40 -29.56 8.34
N LEU A 389 -39.06 -30.84 8.53
CA LEU A 389 -38.37 -31.62 7.51
C LEU A 389 -39.26 -31.94 6.30
N ARG A 390 -40.55 -32.21 6.54
CA ARG A 390 -41.53 -32.41 5.46
C ARG A 390 -41.68 -31.14 4.63
N GLU A 391 -41.87 -29.99 5.27
CA GLU A 391 -41.97 -28.69 4.59
C GLU A 391 -40.70 -28.35 3.79
N ALA A 392 -39.52 -28.65 4.35
CA ALA A 392 -38.25 -28.42 3.66
C ALA A 392 -38.10 -29.30 2.40
N LYS A 393 -38.48 -30.59 2.48
CA LYS A 393 -38.49 -31.49 1.32
C LYS A 393 -39.44 -31.00 0.22
N GLU A 394 -40.62 -30.51 0.59
CA GLU A 394 -41.60 -29.94 -0.36
C GLU A 394 -41.08 -28.64 -1.01
N ALA A 395 -40.45 -27.76 -0.25
CA ALA A 395 -39.87 -26.52 -0.76
C ALA A 395 -38.70 -26.77 -1.71
N ASP A 396 -37.81 -27.72 -1.40
CA ASP A 396 -36.70 -28.10 -2.28
C ASP A 396 -37.20 -28.74 -3.57
N ALA A 397 -38.24 -29.58 -3.51
CA ALA A 397 -38.88 -30.14 -4.69
C ALA A 397 -39.49 -29.05 -5.59
N ALA A 398 -40.17 -28.05 -4.99
CA ALA A 398 -40.72 -26.92 -5.72
C ALA A 398 -39.61 -26.06 -6.38
N LYS A 399 -38.49 -25.85 -5.68
CA LYS A 399 -37.34 -25.08 -6.20
C LYS A 399 -36.63 -25.81 -7.34
N GLN A 400 -36.49 -27.13 -7.25
CA GLN A 400 -35.93 -27.94 -8.33
C GLN A 400 -36.86 -27.97 -9.56
N ALA A 401 -38.18 -28.05 -9.35
CA ALA A 401 -39.16 -27.95 -10.43
C ALA A 401 -39.12 -26.58 -11.14
N ALA A 402 -38.99 -25.49 -10.39
CA ALA A 402 -38.85 -24.14 -10.95
C ALA A 402 -37.56 -23.98 -11.77
N LYS A 403 -36.44 -24.51 -11.26
CA LYS A 403 -35.14 -24.48 -11.97
C LYS A 403 -35.13 -25.35 -13.24
N ALA A 404 -35.96 -26.39 -13.31
CA ALA A 404 -36.12 -27.22 -14.51
C ALA A 404 -37.02 -26.57 -15.58
N ALA A 405 -37.91 -25.64 -15.18
CA ALA A 405 -38.77 -24.89 -16.10
C ALA A 405 -38.05 -23.71 -16.79
N GLU A 406 -37.00 -23.17 -16.17
CA GLU A 406 -36.07 -22.22 -16.78
C GLU A 406 -35.06 -22.98 -17.66
N GLY A 407 -35.40 -23.24 -18.93
CA GLY A 407 -34.53 -23.95 -19.89
C GLY A 407 -33.15 -23.30 -20.08
N PRO A 408 -32.15 -24.03 -20.63
CA PRO A 408 -30.77 -23.57 -20.71
C PRO A 408 -30.64 -22.32 -21.59
N SER A 409 -30.06 -21.25 -21.05
CA SER A 409 -29.78 -20.02 -21.79
C SER A 409 -28.65 -20.26 -22.80
N GLU A 410 -28.93 -20.07 -24.08
CA GLU A 410 -27.93 -20.13 -25.16
C GLU A 410 -26.82 -19.08 -24.96
N PRO A 411 -25.53 -19.46 -25.08
CA PRO A 411 -24.43 -18.51 -24.98
C PRO A 411 -24.31 -17.69 -26.27
N GLN A 412 -24.38 -16.36 -26.14
CA GLN A 412 -24.12 -15.42 -27.22
C GLN A 412 -22.64 -15.48 -27.63
N ALA A 413 -22.38 -15.62 -28.94
CA ALA A 413 -21.04 -15.61 -29.52
C ALA A 413 -20.46 -14.18 -29.58
N PRO A 414 -19.12 -14.00 -29.46
CA PRO A 414 -18.48 -12.69 -29.49
C PRO A 414 -18.35 -12.16 -30.93
N GLU A 415 -18.76 -10.91 -31.15
CA GLU A 415 -18.51 -10.16 -32.38
C GLU A 415 -17.01 -9.91 -32.57
N GLN A 416 -16.50 -10.27 -33.76
CA GLN A 416 -15.20 -9.83 -34.26
C GLN A 416 -15.41 -8.79 -35.35
N GLY A 417 -14.58 -7.74 -35.34
CA GLY A 417 -13.97 -7.24 -36.56
C GLY A 417 -14.13 -5.75 -36.85
N GLY A 418 -12.99 -5.06 -36.90
CA GLY A 418 -12.79 -3.85 -37.71
C GLY A 418 -11.49 -3.12 -37.35
N PRO A 419 -10.43 -3.16 -38.17
CA PRO A 419 -9.35 -2.18 -38.11
C PRO A 419 -9.65 -1.03 -39.08
N ASP A 420 -9.63 0.20 -38.59
CA ASP A 420 -9.62 1.40 -39.44
C ASP A 420 -8.17 1.83 -39.70
N GLU A 421 -7.94 2.23 -40.96
CA GLU A 421 -6.70 2.72 -41.58
C GLU A 421 -6.16 4.04 -41.00
#